data_AF-A0A1Z7YM03-F1
#
_entry.id   AF-A0A1Z7YM03-F1
#
_cell.length_a   1.000
_cell.length_b   1.000
_cell.length_c   1.000
_cell.angle_alpha   90.00
_cell.angle_beta   90.00
_cell.angle_gamma   90.00
#
_symmetry.space_group_name_H-M   'P 1'
#
loop_
_entity.id
_entity.type
_entity.pdbx_description
1 polymer ?
#
loop_
_entity_poly.entity_id
_entity_poly.type
_entity_poly.pdbx_seq_one_letter_code
_entity_poly.pdbx_strand_id
1 'polypeptide(L)'
;MSRRLILEQTFSEKYLDKEHCIGVYKKHIESVIDAVPKERLLKYSVTDGWDSLCRFLDAPIPKAPFPVTNDRKSFLAMKPSWAKLS
;
A
#
# COMPACT_ATOMS: atom_id res chain seq x y z
N MET A 1 -16.31 -10.05 -2.86
CA MET A 1 -15.68 -9.76 -1.56
C MET A 1 -14.70 -8.59 -1.63
N SER A 2 -13.71 -8.58 -2.52
CA SER A 2 -12.67 -7.53 -2.55
C SER A 2 -13.20 -6.11 -2.77
N ARG A 3 -14.22 -5.91 -3.63
CA ARG A 3 -14.88 -4.61 -3.83
C ARG A 3 -15.49 -4.05 -2.54
N ARG A 4 -16.20 -4.89 -1.79
CA ARG A 4 -16.84 -4.51 -0.53
C ARG A 4 -15.82 -4.05 0.52
N LEU A 5 -14.71 -4.78 0.66
CA LEU A 5 -13.68 -4.45 1.65
C LEU A 5 -12.90 -3.19 1.23
N ILE A 6 -12.45 -3.13 -0.02
CA ILE A 6 -11.56 -2.08 -0.50
C ILE A 6 -12.30 -0.78 -0.78
N LEU A 7 -13.45 -0.83 -1.46
CA LEU A 7 -14.15 0.38 -1.91
C LEU A 7 -15.24 0.82 -0.94
N GLU A 8 -16.12 -0.11 -0.57
CA GLU A 8 -17.34 0.24 0.18
C GLU A 8 -17.04 0.47 1.67
N GLN A 9 -16.31 -0.44 2.33
CA GLN A 9 -16.03 -0.32 3.76
C GLN A 9 -14.93 0.69 4.06
N THR A 10 -13.77 0.59 3.40
CA THR A 10 -12.61 1.45 3.71
C THR A 10 -12.90 2.91 3.43
N PHE A 11 -13.61 3.23 2.34
CA PHE A 11 -13.95 4.60 1.97
C PHE A 11 -15.39 4.99 2.29
N SER A 12 -16.13 4.16 3.04
CA SER A 12 -17.53 4.41 3.40
C SER A 12 -18.40 4.77 2.18
N GLU A 13 -18.26 3.99 1.11
CA GLU A 13 -18.93 4.14 -0.20
C GLU A 13 -18.61 5.42 -0.98
N LYS A 14 -17.85 6.36 -0.41
CA LYS A 14 -17.42 7.62 -1.05
C LYS A 14 -16.10 7.49 -1.82
N TYR A 15 -15.83 6.32 -2.41
CA TYR A 15 -14.57 6.04 -3.09
C TYR A 15 -14.37 6.80 -4.42
N LEU A 16 -15.42 7.48 -4.93
CA LEU A 16 -15.34 8.37 -6.09
C LEU A 16 -14.95 9.81 -5.72
N ASP A 17 -15.00 10.18 -4.44
CA ASP A 17 -14.53 11.48 -3.95
C ASP A 17 -13.02 11.39 -3.66
N LYS A 18 -12.23 12.04 -4.51
CA LYS A 18 -10.77 12.02 -4.44
C LYS A 18 -10.26 12.59 -3.10
N GLU A 19 -10.81 13.71 -2.64
CA GLU A 19 -10.32 14.38 -1.43
C GLU A 19 -10.66 13.56 -0.19
N HIS A 20 -11.86 12.97 -0.16
CA HIS A 20 -12.25 12.00 0.87
C HIS A 20 -11.28 10.81 0.91
N CYS A 21 -10.98 10.20 -0.24
CA CYS A 21 -10.05 9.07 -0.33
C CYS A 21 -8.64 9.42 0.16
N ILE A 22 -8.12 10.60 -0.21
CA ILE A 22 -6.81 11.08 0.27
C ILE A 22 -6.85 11.30 1.79
N GLY A 23 -7.93 11.85 2.32
CA GLY A 23 -8.12 12.05 3.76
C GLY A 23 -8.13 10.74 4.54
N VAL A 24 -8.89 9.74 4.07
CA VAL A 24 -8.92 8.38 4.66
C VAL A 24 -7.53 7.76 4.66
N TYR A 25 -6.80 7.86 3.53
CA TYR A 25 -5.44 7.32 3.40
C TYR A 25 -4.46 7.96 4.40
N LYS A 26 -4.44 9.30 4.51
CA LYS A 26 -3.56 10.01 5.44
C LYS A 26 -3.88 9.68 6.90
N LYS A 27 -5.17 9.68 7.27
CA LYS A 27 -5.62 9.33 8.62
C LYS A 27 -5.22 7.90 9.00
N HIS A 28 -5.29 6.96 8.06
CA HIS A 28 -4.85 5.59 8.31
C HIS A 28 -3.34 5.51 8.58
N ILE A 29 -2.52 6.23 7.80
CA ILE A 29 -1.07 6.30 8.03
C ILE A 29 -0.75 6.84 9.43
N GLU A 30 -1.38 7.94 9.82
CA GLU A 30 -1.22 8.54 11.16
C GLU A 30 -1.62 7.54 12.26
N SER A 31 -2.77 6.89 12.11
CA SER A 31 -3.22 5.88 13.07
C SER A 31 -2.24 4.71 13.22
N VAL A 32 -1.58 4.27 12.15
CA VAL A 32 -0.57 3.22 12.22
C VAL A 32 0.70 3.73 12.91
N ILE A 33 1.13 4.96 12.60
CA ILE A 33 2.30 5.58 13.22
C ILE A 33 2.10 5.74 14.73
N ASP A 34 0.91 6.14 15.15
CA ASP A 34 0.59 6.38 16.57
C ASP A 34 0.43 5.08 17.37
N ALA A 35 -0.04 4.01 16.70
CA ALA A 35 -0.30 2.72 17.36
C ALA A 35 0.94 1.81 17.48
N VAL A 36 1.96 2.00 16.64
CA VAL A 36 3.13 1.11 16.58
C VAL A 36 4.34 1.78 17.25
N PRO A 37 5.03 1.11 18.20
CA PRO A 37 6.26 1.62 18.78
C PRO A 37 7.30 1.98 17.71
N LYS A 38 8.01 3.10 17.89
CA LYS A 38 8.89 3.68 16.84
C LYS A 38 9.98 2.70 16.40
N GLU A 39 10.52 1.92 17.34
CA GLU A 39 11.54 0.90 17.11
C GLU A 39 11.03 -0.30 16.30
N ARG A 40 9.70 -0.48 16.20
CA ARG A 40 9.05 -1.53 15.40
C ARG A 40 8.39 -0.98 14.12
N LEU A 41 8.57 0.30 13.83
CA LEU A 41 7.96 0.97 12.69
C LEU A 41 9.02 1.50 11.71
N LEU A 42 8.92 1.07 10.46
CA LEU A 42 9.67 1.66 9.36
C LEU A 42 8.72 2.41 8.43
N LYS A 43 8.92 3.72 8.27
CA LYS A 43 8.33 4.47 7.16
C LYS A 43 9.18 4.20 5.91
N TYR A 44 8.60 3.49 4.95
CA TYR A 44 9.32 2.95 3.79
C TYR A 44 8.60 3.28 2.49
N SER A 45 9.35 3.72 1.48
CA SER A 45 8.88 3.79 0.10
C SER A 45 9.42 2.61 -0.70
N VAL A 46 8.59 1.98 -1.54
CA VAL A 46 9.02 0.89 -2.44
C VAL A 46 10.17 1.30 -3.39
N THR A 47 10.37 2.60 -3.60
CA THR A 47 11.48 3.15 -4.38
C THR A 47 12.82 3.08 -3.65
N ASP A 48 12.82 2.90 -2.32
CA ASP A 48 14.03 2.85 -1.51
C ASP A 48 14.78 1.51 -1.66
N GLY A 49 14.12 0.50 -2.26
CA GLY A 49 14.73 -0.78 -2.58
C GLY A 49 15.09 -1.61 -1.34
N TRP A 50 16.10 -2.48 -1.47
CA TRP A 50 16.49 -3.41 -0.41
C TRP A 50 17.15 -2.74 0.79
N ASP A 51 17.83 -1.63 0.56
CA ASP A 51 18.83 -1.10 1.48
C ASP A 51 18.25 -0.65 2.84
N SER A 52 17.22 0.21 2.83
CA SER A 52 16.55 0.66 4.06
C SER A 52 15.73 -0.45 4.73
N LEU A 53 15.12 -1.34 3.94
CA LEU A 53 14.30 -2.44 4.42
C LEU A 53 15.15 -3.51 5.13
N CYS A 54 16.22 -3.97 4.50
CA CYS A 54 17.11 -4.99 5.05
C CYS A 54 17.82 -4.50 6.32
N ARG A 55 18.25 -3.23 6.36
CA ARG A 55 18.82 -2.64 7.58
C ARG A 55 17.83 -2.65 8.75
N PHE A 56 16.57 -2.28 8.50
CA PHE A 56 15.57 -2.24 9.56
C PHE A 56 15.22 -3.64 10.08
N LEU A 57 15.22 -4.64 9.19
CA LEU A 57 14.92 -6.03 9.54
C LEU A 57 16.13 -6.81 10.07
N ASP A 58 17.31 -6.19 10.17
CA ASP A 58 18.59 -6.85 10.48
C ASP A 58 18.84 -8.09 9.61
N ALA A 59 18.66 -7.93 8.31
CA ALA A 59 18.76 -8.99 7.31
C ALA A 59 19.81 -8.68 6.24
N PRO A 60 20.48 -9.69 5.65
CA PRO A 60 21.40 -9.47 4.55
C PRO A 60 20.67 -8.94 3.31
N ILE A 61 21.32 -8.03 2.57
CA ILE A 61 20.80 -7.53 1.29
C ILE A 61 20.88 -8.64 0.23
N PRO A 62 19.76 -8.99 -0.44
CA PRO A 62 19.77 -9.95 -1.54
C PRO A 62 20.61 -9.47 -2.73
N LYS A 63 21.24 -10.41 -3.46
CA LYS A 63 21.94 -10.10 -4.72
C LYS A 63 20.99 -9.84 -5.89
N ALA A 64 19.71 -10.21 -5.75
CA ALA A 64 18.68 -10.00 -6.76
C ALA A 64 18.22 -8.54 -6.77
N PRO A 65 17.80 -7.99 -7.94
CA PRO A 65 17.19 -6.67 -8.00
C PRO A 65 15.92 -6.61 -7.15
N PHE A 66 15.57 -5.42 -6.66
CA PHE A 66 14.31 -5.23 -5.94
C PHE A 66 13.12 -5.53 -6.88
N PRO A 67 12.14 -6.33 -6.46
CA PRO A 67 11.08 -6.80 -7.35
C PRO A 67 10.12 -5.67 -7.73
N VAL A 68 9.76 -5.60 -9.02
CA VAL A 68 8.74 -4.69 -9.56
C VAL A 68 7.74 -5.51 -10.35
N THR A 69 6.69 -5.97 -9.69
CA THR A 69 5.73 -6.94 -10.28
C THR A 69 4.30 -6.41 -10.36
N ASN A 70 3.98 -5.34 -9.61
CA ASN A 70 2.64 -4.78 -9.51
C ASN A 70 2.56 -3.33 -10.02
N ASP A 71 3.23 -3.04 -11.12
CA ASP A 71 3.08 -1.73 -11.77
C ASP A 71 1.67 -1.59 -12.37
N ARG A 72 1.24 -0.34 -12.59
CA ARG A 72 -0.11 -0.04 -13.09
C ARG A 72 -0.44 -0.77 -14.40
N LYS A 73 0.50 -0.87 -15.32
CA LYS A 73 0.27 -1.50 -16.63
C LYS A 73 0.06 -3.01 -16.47
N SER A 74 0.92 -3.67 -15.70
CA SER A 74 0.79 -5.10 -15.40
C SER A 74 -0.49 -5.41 -14.62
N PHE A 75 -0.83 -4.57 -13.64
CA PHE A 75 -2.04 -4.71 -12.84
C PHE A 75 -3.32 -4.62 -13.70
N LEU A 76 -3.41 -3.62 -14.59
CA LEU A 76 -4.55 -3.46 -15.49
C LEU A 76 -4.63 -4.60 -16.51
N ALA A 77 -3.50 -5.13 -16.97
CA ALA A 77 -3.45 -6.27 -17.87
C ALA A 77 -4.01 -7.56 -17.22
N MET A 78 -3.88 -7.69 -15.89
CA MET A 78 -4.42 -8.81 -15.12
C MET A 78 -5.97 -8.82 -15.06
N LYS A 79 -6.64 -7.72 -15.44
CA LYS A 79 -8.11 -7.56 -15.47
C LYS A 79 -8.81 -8.10 -14.20
N PRO A 80 -8.44 -7.63 -12.99
CA PRO A 80 -9.05 -8.14 -11.77
C PRO A 80 -10.57 -7.90 -11.77
N SER A 81 -11.33 -8.90 -11.34
CA SER A 81 -12.80 -8.93 -11.43
C SER A 81 -13.50 -7.77 -10.71
N TRP A 82 -12.85 -7.18 -9.71
CA TRP A 82 -13.35 -6.02 -8.97
C TRP A 82 -13.01 -4.66 -9.60
N ALA A 83 -12.13 -4.61 -10.60
CA ALA A 83 -11.73 -3.37 -11.28
C ALA A 83 -12.61 -3.03 -12.49
N LYS A 84 -13.57 -3.89 -12.85
CA LYS A 84 -14.63 -3.53 -13.81
C LYS A 84 -15.58 -2.54 -13.12
N LEU A 85 -15.44 -1.26 -13.45
CA LEU A 85 -16.50 -0.28 -13.23
C LEU A 85 -17.65 -0.71 -14.14
N SER A 86 -18.74 -1.19 -13.52
CA SER A 86 -20.04 -1.37 -14.17
C SER A 86 -20.55 -0.03 -14.67
#